data_AF-A0A7X1HXK9-F1
#
_entry.id   AF-A0A7X1HXK9-F1
#
_cell.length_a   1.000
_cell.length_b   1.000
_cell.length_c   1.000
_cell.angle_alpha   90.00
_cell.angle_beta   90.00
_cell.angle_gamma   90.00
#
_symmetry.space_group_name_H-M   'P 1'
#
loop_
_entity.id
_entity.type
_entity.pdbx_description
1 polymer ?
#
loop_
_entity_poly.entity_id
_entity_poly.type
_entity_poly.pdbx_seq_one_letter_code
_entity_poly.pdbx_strand_id
1 'polypeptide(L)'
;MSNEAVWVRGVTGIQLHHVTNLQDARRFLGNAIMALNAAHVRTGDARFSGFAEQLKGMLAQAGTLEGEARAGMQQLHAMDPERFTRCREGEEPWPDELQAGFVPRHTCRDECLYHDHEVLDGILQCTCGRPPCRACAIAGTP
;
A
#
# COMPACT_ATOMS: atom_id res chain seq x y z
N MET A 1 21.72 -10.79 -13.32
CA MET A 1 20.31 -10.45 -13.06
C MET A 1 20.32 -9.32 -12.05
N SER A 2 19.71 -8.19 -12.38
CA SER A 2 19.82 -6.96 -11.58
C SER A 2 19.16 -7.13 -10.21
N ASN A 3 19.94 -7.00 -9.16
CA ASN A 3 19.47 -6.80 -7.79
C ASN A 3 18.91 -5.38 -7.67
N GLU A 4 17.76 -5.10 -8.29
CA GLU A 4 16.93 -4.00 -7.80
C GLU A 4 16.31 -4.50 -6.50
N ALA A 5 17.05 -4.34 -5.41
CA ALA A 5 16.52 -4.45 -4.07
C ALA A 5 15.39 -3.41 -3.97
N VAL A 6 14.15 -3.88 -4.10
CA VAL A 6 12.98 -3.09 -3.76
C VAL A 6 13.13 -2.78 -2.28
N TRP A 7 13.55 -1.55 -1.96
CA TRP A 7 13.57 -1.04 -0.60
C TRP A 7 12.12 -0.88 -0.14
N VAL A 8 11.51 -1.98 0.28
CA VAL A 8 10.20 -1.95 0.93
C VAL A 8 10.43 -1.27 2.28
N ARG A 9 9.95 -0.03 2.43
CA ARG A 9 9.87 0.62 3.74
C ARG A 9 9.22 -0.40 4.68
N GLY A 10 9.91 -0.78 5.76
CA GLY A 10 9.28 -1.53 6.84
C GLY A 10 8.15 -0.67 7.40
N VAL A 11 6.92 -0.97 7.01
CA VAL A 11 5.74 -0.23 7.47
C VAL A 11 5.42 -0.79 8.86
N THR A 12 5.74 -0.02 9.89
CA THR A 12 5.12 -0.21 11.21
C THR A 12 3.61 -0.05 11.03
N GLY A 13 2.80 -1.08 11.34
CA GLY A 13 1.37 -1.12 11.05
C GLY A 13 0.96 -2.30 10.15
N ILE A 14 -0.10 -2.14 9.35
CA ILE A 14 -0.65 -3.20 8.47
C ILE A 14 0.19 -3.41 7.19
N GLN A 15 0.19 -4.63 6.66
CA GLN A 15 0.70 -4.94 5.33
C GLN A 15 -0.07 -4.10 4.29
N LEU A 16 0.65 -3.30 3.51
CA LEU A 16 0.04 -2.50 2.46
C LEU A 16 -0.28 -3.41 1.26
N HIS A 17 -1.47 -3.19 0.69
CA HIS A 17 -1.84 -3.71 -0.63
C HIS A 17 -1.41 -2.71 -1.71
N HIS A 18 -1.07 -3.19 -2.90
CA HIS A 18 -0.62 -2.36 -4.02
C HIS A 18 -1.64 -1.29 -4.47
N VAL A 19 -2.90 -1.36 -4.05
CA VAL A 19 -3.88 -0.27 -4.18
C VAL A 19 -3.32 1.06 -3.68
N THR A 20 -2.48 1.04 -2.64
CA THR A 20 -1.85 2.25 -2.09
C THR A 20 -0.87 2.88 -3.08
N ASN A 21 -0.12 2.06 -3.81
CA ASN A 21 0.75 2.52 -4.90
C ASN A 21 -0.07 3.16 -6.03
N LEU A 22 -1.25 2.61 -6.34
CA LEU A 22 -2.15 3.17 -7.35
C LEU A 22 -2.76 4.51 -6.90
N GLN A 23 -3.14 4.62 -5.63
CA GLN A 23 -3.59 5.88 -5.03
C GLN A 23 -2.50 6.97 -5.12
N ASP A 24 -1.25 6.61 -4.81
CA ASP A 24 -0.11 7.52 -4.92
C ASP A 24 0.16 7.93 -6.37
N ALA A 25 0.13 6.98 -7.31
CA ALA A 25 0.28 7.25 -8.73
C ALA A 25 -0.78 8.25 -9.22
N ARG A 26 -2.04 8.06 -8.84
CA ARG A 26 -3.13 9.00 -9.17
C ARG A 26 -2.89 10.38 -8.58
N ARG A 27 -2.46 10.45 -7.32
CA ARG A 27 -2.14 11.73 -6.66
C ARG A 27 -1.02 12.46 -7.40
N PHE A 28 0.04 11.75 -7.79
CA PHE A 28 1.15 12.35 -8.54
C PHE A 28 0.74 12.80 -9.95
N LEU A 29 -0.08 12.02 -10.65
CA LEU A 29 -0.63 12.41 -11.94
C LEU A 29 -1.52 13.66 -11.83
N GLY A 30 -2.40 13.72 -10.82
CA GLY A 30 -3.23 14.89 -10.54
C GLY A 30 -2.39 16.16 -10.28
N ASN A 31 -1.35 16.04 -9.46
CA ASN A 31 -0.43 17.14 -9.18
C ASN A 31 0.32 17.61 -10.44
N ALA A 32 0.76 16.67 -11.28
CA ALA A 32 1.45 16.99 -12.53
C ALA A 32 0.52 17.73 -13.52
N ILE A 33 -0.74 17.29 -13.67
CA ILE A 33 -1.75 17.98 -14.48
C ILE A 33 -1.96 19.42 -13.99
N MET A 34 -2.10 19.62 -12.68
CA MET A 34 -2.25 20.95 -12.09
C MET A 34 -1.04 21.85 -12.39
N ALA A 35 0.17 21.33 -12.23
CA ALA A 35 1.40 22.07 -12.49
C ALA A 35 1.56 22.46 -13.97
N LEU A 36 1.23 21.54 -14.89
CA LEU A 36 1.28 21.80 -16.33
C LEU A 36 0.25 22.85 -16.76
N ASN A 37 -0.98 22.79 -16.24
CA ASN A 37 -1.98 23.81 -16.49
C ASN A 37 -1.55 25.19 -15.95
N ALA A 38 -0.92 25.23 -14.76
CA ALA A 38 -0.38 26.47 -14.23
C ALA A 38 0.75 27.03 -15.10
N ALA A 39 1.63 26.18 -15.65
CA ALA A 39 2.67 26.59 -16.59
C ALA A 39 2.07 27.12 -17.91
N HIS A 40 1.03 26.46 -18.44
CA HIS A 40 0.29 26.92 -19.61
C HIS A 40 -0.29 28.33 -19.40
N VAL A 41 -1.00 28.55 -18.29
CA VAL A 41 -1.59 29.86 -17.96
C VAL A 41 -0.55 30.97 -17.86
N ARG A 42 0.63 30.67 -17.31
CA ARG A 42 1.70 31.68 -17.12
C ARG A 42 2.48 32.00 -18.40
N THR A 43 2.58 31.05 -19.33
CA THR A 43 3.47 31.15 -20.49
C THR A 43 2.74 31.28 -21.83
N GLY A 44 1.47 30.86 -21.90
CA GLY A 44 0.72 30.72 -23.15
C GLY A 44 1.16 29.55 -24.02
N ASP A 45 2.16 28.75 -23.62
CA ASP A 45 2.67 27.65 -24.43
C ASP A 45 1.71 26.46 -24.40
N ALA A 46 1.13 26.15 -25.57
CA ALA A 46 0.14 25.07 -25.73
C ALA A 46 0.72 23.66 -25.54
N ARG A 47 2.05 23.49 -25.54
CA ARG A 47 2.67 22.18 -25.27
C ARG A 47 2.34 21.69 -23.86
N PHE A 48 2.27 22.60 -22.88
CA PHE A 48 1.95 22.25 -21.50
C PHE A 48 0.51 21.75 -21.35
N SER A 49 -0.47 22.39 -21.98
CA SER A 49 -1.85 21.91 -21.97
C SER A 49 -1.99 20.59 -22.73
N GLY A 50 -1.26 20.41 -23.84
CA GLY A 50 -1.17 19.15 -24.55
C GLY A 50 -0.67 17.99 -23.67
N PHE A 51 0.39 18.21 -22.88
CA PHE A 51 0.87 17.21 -21.92
C PHE A 51 -0.14 16.96 -20.79
N ALA A 52 -0.81 18.01 -20.29
CA ALA A 52 -1.82 17.87 -19.25
C ALA A 52 -2.99 16.99 -19.72
N GLU A 53 -3.44 17.13 -20.98
CA GLU A 53 -4.48 16.26 -21.56
C GLU A 53 -4.02 14.79 -21.66
N GLN A 54 -2.77 14.54 -22.06
CA GLN A 54 -2.24 13.16 -22.09
C GLN A 54 -2.25 12.52 -20.70
N LEU A 55 -1.85 13.27 -19.67
CA LEU A 55 -1.85 12.76 -18.30
C LEU A 55 -3.25 12.50 -17.74
N LYS A 56 -4.29 13.22 -18.20
CA LYS A 56 -5.68 12.94 -17.79
C LYS A 56 -6.12 11.53 -18.19
N GLY A 57 -5.73 11.07 -19.38
CA GLY A 57 -5.99 9.69 -19.83
C GLY A 57 -5.34 8.66 -18.90
N MET A 58 -4.08 8.88 -18.54
CA MET A 58 -3.36 8.01 -17.60
C MET A 58 -3.97 8.05 -16.19
N LEU A 59 -4.41 9.22 -15.72
CA LEU A 59 -5.09 9.37 -14.43
C LEU A 59 -6.39 8.56 -14.38
N ALA A 60 -7.16 8.54 -15.47
CA ALA A 60 -8.38 7.75 -15.56
C ALA A 60 -8.07 6.24 -15.52
N GLN A 61 -7.08 5.79 -16.29
CA GLN A 61 -6.65 4.38 -16.29
C GLN A 61 -6.15 3.92 -14.92
N ALA A 62 -5.32 4.72 -14.25
CA ALA A 62 -4.88 4.44 -12.89
C ALA A 62 -6.06 4.40 -11.90
N GLY A 63 -7.11 5.21 -12.13
CA GLY A 63 -8.36 5.17 -11.38
C GLY A 63 -9.14 3.87 -11.56
N THR A 64 -9.22 3.35 -12.79
CA THR A 64 -9.84 2.04 -13.06
C THR A 64 -9.10 0.91 -12.34
N LEU A 65 -7.76 0.88 -12.46
CA LEU A 65 -6.92 -0.13 -11.79
C LEU A 65 -7.06 -0.07 -10.27
N GLU A 66 -7.10 1.13 -9.68
CA GLU A 66 -7.35 1.27 -8.23
C GLU A 66 -8.73 0.73 -7.84
N GLY A 67 -9.75 1.00 -8.66
CA GLY A 67 -11.09 0.49 -8.45
C GLY A 67 -11.16 -1.04 -8.46
N GLU A 68 -10.50 -1.66 -9.44
CA GLU A 68 -10.40 -3.12 -9.56
C GLU A 68 -9.66 -3.74 -8.37
N ALA A 69 -8.50 -3.18 -7.99
CA ALA A 69 -7.73 -3.60 -6.82
C ALA A 69 -8.56 -3.50 -5.52
N ARG A 70 -9.29 -2.39 -5.35
CA ARG A 70 -10.17 -2.19 -4.18
C ARG A 70 -11.33 -3.18 -4.15
N ALA A 71 -11.95 -3.45 -5.29
CA ALA A 71 -13.02 -4.43 -5.40
C ALA A 71 -12.49 -5.84 -5.04
N GLY A 72 -11.28 -6.20 -5.50
CA GLY A 72 -10.61 -7.44 -5.13
C GLY A 72 -10.42 -7.60 -3.62
N MET A 73 -9.93 -6.56 -2.95
CA MET A 73 -9.81 -6.57 -1.48
C MET A 73 -11.16 -6.72 -0.76
N GLN A 74 -12.20 -6.01 -1.24
CA GLN A 74 -13.55 -6.10 -0.66
C GLN A 74 -14.15 -7.49 -0.84
N GLN A 75 -13.95 -8.08 -2.02
CA GLN A 75 -14.38 -9.45 -2.30
C GLN A 75 -13.64 -10.47 -1.42
N LEU A 76 -12.32 -10.32 -1.25
CA LEU A 76 -11.54 -11.16 -0.35
C LEU A 76 -12.09 -11.08 1.08
N HIS A 77 -12.31 -9.86 1.59
CA HIS A 77 -12.87 -9.67 2.92
C HIS A 77 -14.25 -10.30 3.08
N ALA A 78 -15.11 -10.23 2.06
CA ALA A 78 -16.45 -10.80 2.10
C ALA A 78 -16.46 -12.33 2.02
N MET A 79 -15.56 -12.92 1.21
CA MET A 79 -15.52 -14.35 0.96
C MET A 79 -14.68 -15.14 1.97
N ASP A 80 -13.58 -14.53 2.45
CA ASP A 80 -12.63 -15.15 3.37
C ASP A 80 -12.03 -14.07 4.31
N PRO A 81 -12.79 -13.68 5.36
CA PRO A 81 -12.34 -12.67 6.33
C PRO A 81 -11.06 -13.07 7.07
N GLU A 82 -10.84 -14.37 7.27
CA GLU A 82 -9.64 -14.88 7.94
C GLU A 82 -8.41 -14.66 7.08
N ARG A 83 -8.50 -15.02 5.79
CA ARG A 83 -7.42 -14.77 4.83
C ARG A 83 -7.15 -13.29 4.66
N PHE A 84 -8.19 -12.47 4.57
CA PHE A 84 -8.02 -11.02 4.55
C PHE A 84 -7.20 -10.53 5.75
N THR A 85 -7.51 -11.02 6.95
CA THR A 85 -6.75 -10.73 8.17
C THR A 85 -5.29 -11.16 8.04
N ARG A 86 -5.02 -12.40 7.59
CA ARG A 86 -3.64 -12.89 7.41
C ARG A 86 -2.84 -12.07 6.40
N CYS A 87 -3.44 -11.67 5.28
CA CYS A 87 -2.81 -10.77 4.32
C CYS A 87 -2.48 -9.41 4.96
N ARG A 88 -3.48 -8.80 5.61
CA ARG A 88 -3.33 -7.50 6.31
C ARG A 88 -2.29 -7.54 7.42
N GLU A 89 -2.18 -8.65 8.14
CA GLU A 89 -1.17 -8.84 9.19
C GLU A 89 0.20 -9.23 8.63
N GLY A 90 0.34 -9.39 7.31
CA GLY A 90 1.60 -9.73 6.66
C GLY A 90 2.06 -11.17 6.93
N GLU A 91 1.12 -12.08 7.20
CA GLU A 91 1.39 -13.51 7.35
C GLU A 91 1.51 -14.22 5.99
N GLU A 92 0.74 -13.76 5.01
CA GLU A 92 0.75 -14.24 3.62
C GLU A 92 0.62 -13.04 2.66
N PRO A 93 1.02 -13.17 1.39
CA PRO A 93 0.80 -12.10 0.41
C PRO A 93 -0.66 -11.93 0.07
N TRP A 94 -0.99 -10.74 -0.42
CA TRP A 94 -2.28 -10.50 -1.06
C TRP A 94 -2.44 -11.41 -2.29
N PRO A 95 -3.65 -11.94 -2.57
CA PRO A 95 -3.85 -12.96 -3.61
C PRO A 95 -3.49 -12.50 -5.03
N ASP A 96 -3.56 -11.20 -5.28
CA ASP A 96 -3.27 -10.52 -6.54
C ASP A 96 -1.85 -9.94 -6.60
N GLU A 97 -1.01 -10.21 -5.60
CA GLU A 97 0.38 -9.81 -5.57
C GLU A 97 1.33 -10.97 -5.85
N LEU A 98 2.48 -10.65 -6.45
CA LEU A 98 3.51 -11.63 -6.72
C LEU A 98 4.16 -12.10 -5.42
N GLN A 99 4.24 -13.41 -5.22
CA GLN A 99 4.92 -14.01 -4.07
C GLN A 99 6.38 -13.53 -3.92
N ALA A 100 7.07 -13.29 -5.04
CA ALA A 100 8.45 -12.80 -5.04
C ALA A 100 8.57 -11.34 -4.55
N GLY A 101 7.50 -10.55 -4.64
CA GLY A 101 7.43 -9.18 -4.11
C GLY A 101 6.98 -9.12 -2.66
N PHE A 102 6.60 -10.25 -2.05
CA PHE A 102 6.12 -10.30 -0.69
C PHE A 102 7.25 -10.14 0.32
N VAL A 103 7.15 -9.10 1.13
CA VAL A 103 8.00 -8.89 2.29
C VAL A 103 7.10 -8.90 3.52
N PRO A 104 7.22 -9.90 4.41
CA PRO A 104 6.46 -9.94 5.65
C PRO A 104 6.71 -8.69 6.49
N ARG A 105 5.68 -8.19 7.15
CA ARG A 105 5.82 -7.03 8.03
C ARG A 105 6.63 -7.37 9.30
N HIS A 106 7.36 -6.38 9.81
CA HIS A 106 7.97 -6.49 11.12
C HIS A 106 6.95 -6.19 12.22
N THR A 107 6.62 -7.20 13.02
CA THR A 107 5.74 -7.03 14.19
C THR A 107 6.48 -6.64 15.48
N CYS A 108 7.82 -6.56 15.45
CA CYS A 108 8.65 -6.28 16.64
C CYS A 108 8.40 -4.92 17.30
N ARG A 109 7.73 -4.01 16.59
CA ARG A 109 7.44 -2.64 17.05
C ARG A 109 5.94 -2.38 17.14
N ASP A 110 5.12 -3.42 17.05
CA ASP A 110 3.69 -3.29 17.30
C ASP A 110 3.49 -3.03 18.80
N GLU A 111 2.91 -1.88 19.13
CA GLU A 111 2.46 -1.56 20.48
C GLU A 111 1.02 -2.06 20.67
N CYS A 112 0.74 -2.67 21.82
CA CYS A 112 -0.58 -3.11 22.18
C CYS A 112 -1.35 -1.95 22.83
N LEU A 113 -2.37 -1.42 22.15
CA LEU A 113 -3.17 -0.32 22.69
C LEU A 113 -3.83 -0.63 24.04
N TYR A 114 -4.16 -1.91 24.30
CA TYR A 114 -4.77 -2.32 25.58
C TYR A 114 -3.75 -2.38 26.73
N HIS A 115 -2.58 -2.98 26.53
CA HIS A 115 -1.60 -3.17 27.61
C HIS A 115 -0.55 -2.05 27.69
N ASP A 116 -0.14 -1.48 26.55
CA ASP A 116 0.90 -0.44 26.51
C ASP A 116 0.29 0.96 26.69
N HIS A 117 -0.98 1.15 26.32
CA HIS A 117 -1.68 2.44 26.34
C HIS A 117 -3.02 2.43 27.12
N GLU A 118 -3.36 1.32 27.78
CA GLU A 118 -4.56 1.18 28.65
C GLU A 118 -5.91 1.51 27.97
N VAL A 119 -5.98 1.40 26.64
CA VAL A 119 -7.23 1.61 25.90
C VAL A 119 -8.13 0.39 26.06
N LEU A 120 -9.10 0.46 26.98
CA LEU A 120 -10.04 -0.63 27.31
C LEU A 120 -10.77 -1.21 26.09
N ASP A 121 -11.20 -0.36 25.15
CA ASP A 121 -11.86 -0.79 23.91
C ASP A 121 -10.90 -1.53 22.95
N GLY A 122 -9.59 -1.44 23.19
CA GLY A 122 -8.53 -2.12 22.44
C GLY A 122 -8.32 -3.58 22.86
N ILE A 123 -9.04 -4.11 23.87
CA ILE A 123 -8.85 -5.49 24.36
C ILE A 123 -9.05 -6.54 23.26
N LEU A 124 -10.00 -6.30 22.34
CA LEU A 124 -10.28 -7.15 21.19
C LEU A 124 -9.19 -7.06 20.09
N GLN A 125 -8.28 -6.09 20.22
CA GLN A 125 -7.14 -5.85 19.33
C GLN A 125 -5.80 -6.13 20.02
N CYS A 126 -5.83 -6.83 21.17
CA CYS A 126 -4.63 -7.18 21.91
C CYS A 126 -3.67 -7.99 21.04
N THR A 127 -2.41 -7.55 20.99
CA THR A 127 -1.32 -8.17 20.23
C THR A 127 -0.31 -8.89 21.15
N CYS A 128 -0.51 -8.82 22.46
CA CYS A 128 0.36 -9.48 23.44
C CYS A 128 0.28 -11.00 23.29
N GLY A 129 1.44 -11.66 23.24
CA GLY A 129 1.54 -13.11 23.04
C GLY A 129 1.59 -13.56 21.57
N ARG A 130 1.73 -12.62 20.62
CA ARG A 130 2.02 -12.98 19.22
C ARG A 130 3.32 -13.78 19.09
N PRO A 131 3.42 -14.70 18.12
CA PRO A 131 4.65 -15.43 17.84
C PRO A 131 5.79 -14.48 17.45
N PRO A 132 7.06 -14.92 17.55
CA PRO A 132 8.20 -14.13 17.13
C PRO A 132 8.02 -13.58 15.72
N CYS A 133 8.46 -12.34 15.52
CA CYS A 133 8.33 -11.64 14.25
C CYS A 133 8.86 -12.49 13.08
N ARG A 134 7.96 -12.83 12.14
CA ARG A 134 8.27 -13.69 10.99
C ARG A 134 9.33 -13.06 10.08
N ALA A 135 9.27 -11.75 9.88
CA ALA A 135 10.28 -11.01 9.12
C ALA A 135 11.68 -11.14 9.76
N CYS A 136 11.76 -11.09 11.09
CA CYS A 136 13.02 -11.34 11.81
C CYS A 136 13.46 -12.80 11.77
N ALA A 137 12.53 -13.76 11.78
CA ALA A 137 12.85 -15.18 11.66
C ALA A 137 13.41 -15.53 10.27
N ILE A 138 12.88 -14.91 9.20
CA ILE A 138 13.38 -15.09 7.83
C ILE A 138 14.74 -14.39 7.64
N ALA A 139 14.95 -13.23 8.25
CA ALA A 139 16.26 -12.58 8.31
C ALA A 139 17.26 -13.29 9.24
N GLY A 140 16.82 -14.34 9.95
CA GLY A 140 17.53 -15.04 11.02
C GLY A 140 18.48 -16.16 10.59
N THR A 141 19.19 -16.01 9.47
CA THR A 141 20.52 -16.65 9.35
C THR A 141 21.51 -15.56 8.98
N PRO A 142 22.40 -15.12 9.91
CA PRO A 142 23.61 -14.42 9.50
C PRO A 142 24.50 -15.32 8.62
#